data_AF-A0A0P6X6K8-F1
#
_entry.id   AF-A0A0P6X6K8-F1
#
_cell.length_a   1.000
_cell.length_b   1.000
_cell.length_c   1.000
_cell.angle_alpha   90.00
_cell.angle_beta   90.00
_cell.angle_gamma   90.00
#
_symmetry.space_group_name_H-M   'P 1'
#
loop_
_entity.id
_entity.type
_entity.pdbx_description
1 polymer ?
#
loop_
_entity_poly.entity_id
_entity_poly.type
_entity_poly.pdbx_seq_one_letter_code
_entity_poly.pdbx_strand_id
1 'polypeptide(L)'
;MITEIEVSRTPGRPPSPVPRRKIGTTLSQGEIHELNKWQKRLSDLLDRKVSTGETVGILARVCSARLARIQDQGNPKTLEDLVQRMIGEK
;
A
#
# COMPACT_ATOMS: atom_id res chain seq x y z
N MET A 1 13.04 21.48 -14.12
CA MET A 1 11.68 21.94 -13.77
C MET A 1 10.72 21.34 -14.78
N ILE A 2 9.82 20.46 -14.36
CA ILE A 2 8.76 19.94 -15.24
C ILE A 2 7.49 20.67 -14.82
N THR A 3 6.96 21.48 -15.72
CA THR A 3 5.74 22.27 -15.55
C THR A 3 4.53 21.33 -15.65
N GLU A 4 3.75 21.20 -14.57
CA GLU A 4 2.43 20.58 -14.61
C GLU A 4 1.47 21.52 -15.35
N ILE A 5 1.01 21.10 -16.53
CA ILE A 5 -0.05 21.77 -17.26
C ILE A 5 -1.36 21.22 -16.71
N GLU A 6 -2.07 22.03 -15.93
CA GLU A 6 -3.39 21.69 -15.40
C GLU A 6 -4.42 21.74 -16.54
N VAL A 7 -4.65 20.59 -17.20
CA VAL A 7 -5.66 20.47 -18.26
C VAL A 7 -7.04 20.43 -17.60
N SER A 8 -7.74 21.58 -17.61
CA SER A 8 -9.16 21.70 -17.26
C SER A 8 -9.99 20.73 -18.11
N ARG A 9 -10.69 19.79 -17.47
CA ARG A 9 -11.40 18.68 -18.16
C ARG A 9 -12.88 19.01 -18.29
N THR A 10 -13.42 18.83 -19.49
CA THR A 10 -14.85 19.01 -19.78
C THR A 10 -15.72 18.01 -19.00
N PRO A 11 -16.90 18.44 -18.48
CA PRO A 11 -17.80 17.58 -17.71
C PRO A 11 -18.32 16.40 -18.55
N GLY A 12 -18.34 15.19 -17.98
CA GLY A 12 -18.97 14.00 -18.58
C GLY A 12 -18.02 12.96 -19.17
N ARG A 13 -16.70 13.19 -19.17
CA ARG A 13 -15.74 12.13 -19.53
C ARG A 13 -15.59 11.16 -18.35
N PRO A 14 -15.78 9.84 -18.53
CA PRO A 14 -15.44 8.88 -17.48
C PRO A 14 -13.97 9.07 -17.08
N PRO A 15 -13.63 8.97 -15.78
CA PRO A 15 -12.28 9.22 -15.32
C PRO A 15 -11.31 8.34 -16.12
N SER A 16 -10.33 8.99 -16.76
CA SER A 16 -9.31 8.28 -17.54
C SER A 16 -8.68 7.20 -16.64
N PRO A 17 -8.39 5.98 -17.17
CA PRO A 17 -7.70 4.97 -16.40
C PRO A 17 -6.43 5.58 -15.80
N VAL A 18 -6.30 5.55 -14.47
CA VAL A 18 -5.07 5.96 -13.78
C VAL A 18 -3.92 5.18 -14.43
N PRO A 19 -2.86 5.84 -14.92
CA PRO A 19 -1.74 5.16 -15.56
C PRO A 19 -1.19 4.07 -14.64
N ARG A 20 -1.44 2.80 -14.97
CA ARG A 20 -0.90 1.67 -14.21
C ARG A 20 0.41 1.26 -14.86
N ARG A 21 1.53 1.51 -14.21
CA ARG A 21 2.81 0.90 -14.61
C ARG A 21 2.82 -0.54 -14.15
N LYS A 22 2.87 -1.50 -15.08
CA LYS A 22 3.04 -2.92 -14.74
C LYS A 22 4.48 -3.12 -14.28
N ILE A 23 4.67 -3.40 -13.01
CA ILE A 23 5.96 -3.78 -12.42
C ILE A 23 5.83 -5.26 -12.07
N GLY A 24 6.60 -6.12 -12.74
CA GLY A 24 6.63 -7.55 -12.46
C GLY A 24 7.63 -7.83 -11.34
N THR A 25 7.16 -8.35 -10.21
CA THR A 25 8.00 -8.81 -9.11
C THR A 25 7.77 -10.30 -8.90
N THR A 26 8.84 -11.08 -8.74
CA THR A 26 8.76 -12.50 -8.38
C THR A 26 8.61 -12.63 -6.87
N LEU A 27 7.59 -13.37 -6.43
CA LEU A 27 7.35 -13.68 -5.03
C LEU A 27 7.61 -15.16 -4.78
N SER A 28 8.18 -15.47 -3.63
CA SER A 28 8.27 -16.84 -3.11
C SER A 28 6.88 -17.39 -2.77
N GLN A 29 6.77 -18.71 -2.66
CA GLN A 29 5.53 -19.38 -2.27
C GLN A 29 5.03 -18.92 -0.88
N GLY A 30 5.94 -18.62 0.05
CA GLY A 30 5.62 -18.10 1.37
C GLY A 30 5.00 -16.70 1.31
N GLU A 31 5.56 -15.81 0.49
CA GLU A 31 5.02 -14.45 0.31
C GLU A 31 3.64 -14.47 -0.36
N ILE A 32 3.44 -15.36 -1.35
CA ILE A 32 2.13 -15.56 -1.98
C ILE A 32 1.10 -16.04 -0.95
N HIS A 33 1.48 -16.97 -0.07
CA HIS A 33 0.60 -17.49 0.98
C HIS A 33 0.16 -16.39 1.95
N GLU A 34 1.09 -15.54 2.40
CA GLU A 34 0.76 -14.42 3.29
C GLU A 34 -0.11 -13.37 2.60
N LEU A 35 0.15 -13.05 1.33
CA LEU A 35 -0.72 -12.15 0.57
C LEU A 35 -2.14 -12.71 0.40
N ASN A 36 -2.29 -14.02 0.19
CA ASN A 36 -3.62 -14.65 0.10
C ASN A 36 -4.40 -14.55 1.43
N LYS A 37 -3.72 -14.73 2.57
CA LYS A 37 -4.34 -14.53 3.90
C LYS A 37 -4.83 -13.09 4.07
N TRP A 38 -4.00 -12.11 3.71
CA TRP A 38 -4.38 -10.70 3.78
C TRP A 38 -5.50 -10.34 2.80
N GLN A 39 -5.44 -10.86 1.58
CA GLN A 39 -6.50 -10.65 0.58
C GLN A 39 -7.85 -11.17 1.08
N LYS A 40 -7.88 -12.34 1.73
CA LYS A 40 -9.09 -12.88 2.35
C LYS A 40 -9.60 -11.96 3.45
N ARG A 41 -8.75 -11.58 4.41
CA ARG A 41 -9.11 -10.67 5.52
C ARG A 41 -9.66 -9.33 5.02
N LEU A 42 -9.03 -8.74 4.02
CA LEU A 42 -9.49 -7.47 3.43
C LEU A 42 -10.78 -7.65 2.63
N SER A 43 -10.97 -8.79 1.97
CA SER A 43 -12.21 -9.07 1.25
C SER A 43 -13.38 -9.23 2.21
N ASP A 44 -13.17 -9.95 3.31
CA ASP A 44 -14.16 -10.13 4.38
C ASP A 44 -14.47 -8.79 5.06
N LEU A 45 -13.45 -7.96 5.32
CA LEU A 45 -13.60 -6.64 5.95
C LEU A 45 -14.35 -5.63 5.06
N LEU A 46 -14.14 -5.67 3.75
CA LEU A 46 -14.71 -4.72 2.79
C LEU A 46 -15.99 -5.23 2.11
N ASP A 47 -16.45 -6.44 2.47
CA ASP A 47 -17.60 -7.13 1.87
C ASP A 47 -17.55 -7.18 0.33
N ARG A 48 -16.35 -7.33 -0.23
CA ARG A 48 -16.13 -7.45 -1.68
C ARG A 48 -14.83 -8.16 -1.99
N LYS A 49 -14.73 -8.74 -3.19
CA LYS A 49 -13.47 -9.31 -3.66
C LYS A 49 -12.41 -8.21 -3.83
N VAL A 50 -11.26 -8.39 -3.17
CA VAL A 50 -10.08 -7.53 -3.32
C VAL A 50 -9.03 -8.26 -4.15
N SER A 51 -8.43 -7.58 -5.12
CA SER A 51 -7.34 -8.13 -5.93
C SER A 51 -6.01 -8.16 -5.18
N THR A 52 -5.05 -8.96 -5.65
CA THR A 52 -3.69 -8.98 -5.09
C THR A 52 -3.02 -7.61 -5.17
N GLY A 53 -3.21 -6.87 -6.27
CA GLY A 53 -2.68 -5.51 -6.43
C GLY A 53 -3.29 -4.51 -5.45
N GLU A 54 -4.61 -4.59 -5.20
CA GLU A 54 -5.25 -3.78 -4.17
C GLU A 54 -4.77 -4.17 -2.77
N THR A 55 -4.58 -5.46 -2.51
CA THR A 55 -4.06 -5.97 -1.22
C THR A 55 -2.68 -5.38 -0.93
N VAL A 56 -1.75 -5.48 -1.87
CA VAL A 56 -0.41 -4.87 -1.77
C VAL A 56 -0.52 -3.35 -1.62
N GLY A 57 -1.39 -2.69 -2.38
CA GLY A 57 -1.58 -1.24 -2.29
C GLY A 57 -2.14 -0.77 -0.94
N ILE A 58 -3.06 -1.52 -0.34
CA ILE A 58 -3.59 -1.23 0.99
C ILE A 58 -2.49 -1.42 2.04
N LEU A 59 -1.78 -2.55 2.03
CA LEU A 59 -0.69 -2.84 2.97
C LEU A 59 0.42 -1.78 2.87
N ALA A 60 0.83 -1.41 1.66
CA ALA A 60 1.84 -0.38 1.44
C ALA A 60 1.42 0.97 2.03
N ARG A 61 0.15 1.39 1.84
CA ARG A 61 -0.35 2.64 2.43
C ARG A 61 -0.39 2.59 3.95
N VAL A 62 -0.84 1.48 4.54
CA VAL A 62 -0.87 1.30 6.01
C VAL A 62 0.55 1.36 6.58
N CYS A 63 1.48 0.59 6.01
CA CYS A 63 2.88 0.57 6.44
C CYS A 63 3.54 1.95 6.28
N SER A 64 3.31 2.64 5.16
CA SER A 64 3.88 3.97 4.90
C SER A 64 3.33 5.02 5.87
N ALA A 65 2.02 5.05 6.10
CA ALA A 65 1.40 5.96 7.04
C ALA A 65 1.89 5.71 8.47
N ARG A 66 2.12 4.45 8.84
CA ARG A 66 2.66 4.10 10.15
C ARG A 66 4.13 4.46 10.31
N LEU A 67 4.94 4.17 9.28
CA LEU A 67 6.35 4.54 9.26
C LEU A 67 6.53 6.05 9.40
N ALA A 68 5.72 6.85 8.70
CA ALA A 68 5.75 8.31 8.80
C ALA A 68 5.53 8.81 10.24
N ARG A 69 4.65 8.17 11.02
CA ARG A 69 4.40 8.52 12.43
C ARG A 69 5.57 8.16 13.36
N ILE A 70 6.31 7.09 13.03
CA ILE A 70 7.43 6.60 13.85
C ILE A 70 8.70 7.40 13.57
N GLN A 71 8.85 7.97 12.37
CA GLN A 71 10.00 8.80 12.02
C GLN A 71 10.16 10.01 12.96
N ASP A 72 9.06 10.55 13.49
CA ASP A 72 9.06 11.63 14.48
C ASP A 72 9.64 11.19 15.85
N GLN A 73 9.72 9.88 16.12
CA GLN A 73 10.24 9.30 17.37
C GLN A 73 11.75 8.95 17.30
N GLY A 74 12.43 9.44 16.26
CA GLY A 74 13.85 9.18 16.00
C GLY A 74 14.12 7.84 15.32
N ASN A 75 15.36 7.68 14.83
CA ASN A 75 15.74 6.49 14.07
C ASN A 75 15.79 5.23 14.97
N PRO A 76 15.19 4.11 14.53
CA PRO A 76 15.27 2.85 15.25
C PRO A 76 16.72 2.32 15.23
N LYS A 77 17.14 1.71 16.34
CA LYS A 77 18.52 1.20 16.48
C LYS A 77 18.72 -0.16 15.82
N THR A 78 17.67 -0.96 15.71
CA THR A 78 17.68 -2.31 15.11
C THR A 78 16.41 -2.55 14.29
N LEU A 79 16.42 -3.58 13.45
CA LEU A 79 15.21 -4.01 12.73
C LEU A 79 14.10 -4.42 13.69
N GLU A 80 14.45 -5.10 14.77
CA GLU A 80 13.49 -5.50 15.80
C GLU A 80 12.83 -4.28 16.47
N ASP A 81 13.62 -3.25 16.82
CA ASP A 81 13.12 -1.97 17.35
C ASP A 81 12.16 -1.30 16.35
N LEU A 82 12.53 -1.25 15.06
CA LEU A 82 11.66 -0.75 14.01
C LEU A 82 10.34 -1.54 13.94
N VAL A 83 10.40 -2.87 13.94
CA VAL A 83 9.21 -3.72 13.86
C VAL A 83 8.31 -3.52 15.08
N GLN A 84 8.88 -3.46 16.29
CA GLN A 84 8.13 -3.20 17.52
C GLN A 84 7.38 -1.87 17.46
N ARG A 85 8.06 -0.79 17.05
CA ARG A 85 7.42 0.51 16.83
C ARG A 85 6.32 0.44 15.75
N MET A 86 6.57 -0.33 14.68
CA MET A 86 5.63 -0.57 13.58
C MET A 86 4.46 -1.49 13.92
N ILE A 87 4.46 -2.23 15.02
CA ILE A 87 3.28 -2.97 15.51
C ILE A 87 2.56 -2.22 16.63
N GLY A 88 3.27 -1.29 17.29
CA GLY A 88 2.78 -0.43 18.36
C GLY A 88 2.91 -1.11 19.71
N GLU A 89 3.14 -0.32 20.75
CA GLU A 89 3.07 -0.81 22.12
C GLU A 89 1.62 -1.19 22.44
N LYS A 90 1.46 -2.34 23.08
CA LYS A 90 0.16 -2.92 23.45
C LYS A 90 -0.45 -2.20 24.65
#